data_AF-A0A0G0RWW2-F1
#
_entry.id   AF-A0A0G0RWW2-F1
#
_cell.length_a   1.000
_cell.length_b   1.000
_cell.length_c   1.000
_cell.angle_alpha   90.00
_cell.angle_beta   90.00
_cell.angle_gamma   90.00
#
_symmetry.space_group_name_H-M   'P 1'
#
loop_
_entity.id
_entity.type
_entity.pdbx_description
1 polymer ?
#
loop_
_entity_poly.entity_id
_entity_poly.type
_entity_poly.pdbx_seq_one_letter_code
_entity_poly.pdbx_strand_id
1 'polypeptide(L)'
;MPELPEVETIKRGLDKQVTGKRITKVTIEESFLNKISPSADVLRKTLEGKSIKNVARRSKLLIFEINKKCSLIVHLKMTGQLVYRPKNNRIVVGGHTIAGFRNLPTKHTRVTVRFADKTTLFFNDVRKFGFLKIVDQKQLRDELGKYGREPVDKDFDLPHFESLLKKSPRKKVKSGMIKLILLKVI
;
A
#
# COMPACT_ATOMS: atom_id res chain seq x y z
N MET A 1 9.74 0.02 -9.82
CA MET A 1 8.83 0.73 -8.89
C MET A 1 7.44 0.32 -9.27
N PRO A 2 6.62 -0.24 -8.37
CA PRO A 2 5.27 -0.60 -8.76
C PRO A 2 4.46 0.61 -9.21
N GLU A 3 3.95 0.54 -10.44
CA GLU A 3 3.14 1.59 -11.06
C GLU A 3 1.64 1.34 -10.81
N LEU A 4 0.78 2.31 -11.16
CA LEU A 4 -0.66 2.25 -10.84
C LEU A 4 -1.34 0.93 -11.25
N PRO A 5 -1.17 0.40 -12.48
CA PRO A 5 -1.83 -0.85 -12.90
C PRO A 5 -1.37 -2.05 -12.08
N GLU A 6 -0.08 -2.08 -11.70
CA GLU A 6 0.46 -3.12 -10.86
C GLU A 6 -0.15 -3.03 -9.46
N VAL A 7 -0.16 -1.85 -8.83
CA VAL A 7 -0.76 -1.66 -7.50
C VAL A 7 -2.24 -2.04 -7.50
N GLU A 8 -2.99 -1.75 -8.56
CA GLU A 8 -4.39 -2.18 -8.71
C GLU A 8 -4.52 -3.70 -8.80
N THR A 9 -3.62 -4.37 -9.53
CA THR A 9 -3.57 -5.83 -9.60
C THR A 9 -3.28 -6.44 -8.22
N ILE A 10 -2.36 -5.84 -7.47
CA ILE A 10 -2.04 -6.24 -6.10
C ILE A 10 -3.25 -6.07 -5.19
N LYS A 11 -3.94 -4.91 -5.27
CA LYS A 11 -5.18 -4.65 -4.54
C LYS A 11 -6.20 -5.76 -4.79
N ARG A 12 -6.51 -6.05 -6.05
CA ARG A 12 -7.52 -7.07 -6.42
C ARG A 12 -7.14 -8.46 -5.96
N GLY A 13 -5.86 -8.82 -6.06
CA GLY A 13 -5.35 -10.10 -5.59
C GLY A 13 -5.43 -10.24 -4.07
N LEU A 14 -5.03 -9.21 -3.32
CA LEU A 14 -5.04 -9.23 -1.86
C LEU A 14 -6.45 -9.16 -1.29
N ASP A 15 -7.32 -8.30 -1.82
CA ASP A 15 -8.69 -8.11 -1.34
C ASP A 15 -9.45 -9.45 -1.28
N LYS A 16 -9.36 -10.26 -2.34
CA LYS A 16 -9.95 -11.62 -2.40
C LYS A 16 -9.39 -12.58 -1.34
N GLN A 17 -8.20 -12.32 -0.83
CA GLN A 17 -7.46 -13.26 0.02
C GLN A 17 -7.45 -12.89 1.50
N VAL A 18 -7.49 -11.59 1.84
CA VAL A 18 -7.31 -11.12 3.22
C VAL A 18 -8.56 -10.50 3.83
N THR A 19 -9.52 -10.07 3.01
CA THR A 19 -10.77 -9.48 3.50
C THR A 19 -11.55 -10.50 4.33
N GLY A 20 -12.07 -10.06 5.47
CA GLY A 20 -12.74 -10.89 6.48
C GLY A 20 -11.79 -11.61 7.45
N LYS A 21 -10.49 -11.67 7.18
CA LYS A 21 -9.56 -12.44 8.03
C LYS A 21 -9.14 -11.69 9.27
N ARG A 22 -9.21 -12.38 10.42
CA ARG A 22 -8.73 -11.89 11.71
C ARG A 22 -7.22 -12.02 11.80
N ILE A 23 -6.54 -10.92 12.09
CA ILE A 23 -5.10 -10.86 12.35
C ILE A 23 -4.84 -11.38 13.78
N THR A 24 -3.92 -12.33 13.91
CA THR A 24 -3.54 -12.90 15.21
C THR A 24 -2.20 -12.42 15.72
N LYS A 25 -1.28 -12.06 14.83
CA LYS A 25 0.05 -11.58 15.21
C LYS A 25 0.67 -10.71 14.13
N VAL A 26 1.31 -9.63 14.54
CA VAL A 26 2.11 -8.77 13.67
C VAL A 26 3.55 -8.70 14.19
N THR A 27 4.48 -9.14 13.36
CA THR A 27 5.92 -9.10 13.66
C THR A 27 6.58 -8.10 12.73
N ILE A 28 7.39 -7.21 13.30
CA ILE A 28 8.11 -6.16 12.57
C ILE A 28 9.59 -6.34 12.89
N GLU A 29 10.42 -6.33 11.86
CA GLU A 29 11.87 -6.35 12.00
C GLU A 29 12.38 -5.05 12.63
N GLU A 30 13.32 -5.15 13.58
CA GLU A 30 13.86 -4.01 14.33
C GLU A 30 14.37 -2.89 13.42
N SER A 31 15.13 -3.26 12.38
CA SER A 31 15.70 -2.29 11.45
C SER A 31 14.67 -1.59 10.54
N PHE A 32 13.39 -1.94 10.65
CA PHE A 32 12.28 -1.35 9.90
C PHE A 32 11.31 -0.54 10.79
N LEU A 33 11.55 -0.47 12.10
CA LEU A 33 10.66 0.25 13.03
C LEU A 33 10.47 1.73 12.67
N ASN A 34 11.51 2.39 12.15
CA ASN A 34 11.45 3.79 11.70
C ASN A 34 10.61 4.03 10.44
N LYS A 35 10.12 2.96 9.79
CA LYS A 35 9.19 3.01 8.65
C LYS A 35 7.75 2.72 9.06
N ILE A 36 7.51 2.56 10.36
CA ILE A 36 6.18 2.38 10.92
C ILE A 36 5.74 3.69 11.59
N SER A 37 4.57 4.17 11.23
CA SER A 37 3.98 5.38 11.81
C SER A 37 2.58 5.09 12.36
N PRO A 38 2.20 5.59 13.54
CA PRO A 38 3.02 6.41 14.44
C PRO A 38 4.08 5.60 15.21
N SER A 39 3.83 4.33 15.50
CA SER A 39 4.82 3.41 16.07
C SER A 39 4.43 1.94 15.83
N ALA A 40 5.39 1.04 16.03
CA ALA A 40 5.15 -0.40 15.93
C ALA A 40 4.11 -0.92 16.93
N ASP A 41 4.09 -0.38 18.15
CA ASP A 41 3.14 -0.82 19.19
C ASP A 41 1.73 -0.35 18.90
N VAL A 42 1.57 0.88 18.40
CA VAL A 42 0.27 1.36 17.92
C VAL A 42 -0.22 0.49 16.76
N LEU A 43 0.67 0.13 15.84
CA LEU A 43 0.33 -0.76 14.73
C LEU A 43 -0.11 -2.14 15.24
N ARG A 44 0.65 -2.80 16.11
CA ARG A 44 0.27 -4.10 16.69
C ARG A 44 -1.07 -4.01 17.40
N LYS A 45 -1.25 -3.06 18.31
CA LYS A 45 -2.49 -2.86 19.08
C LYS A 45 -3.71 -2.58 18.19
N THR A 46 -3.50 -1.90 17.07
CA THR A 46 -4.58 -1.58 16.12
C THR A 46 -4.97 -2.78 15.27
N LEU A 47 -4.01 -3.61 14.87
CA LEU A 47 -4.22 -4.71 13.94
C LEU A 47 -4.55 -6.04 14.63
N GLU A 48 -3.84 -6.40 15.69
CA GLU A 48 -3.99 -7.70 16.35
C GLU A 48 -5.38 -7.86 16.97
N GLY A 49 -5.99 -9.02 16.73
CA GLY A 49 -7.36 -9.34 17.11
C GLY A 49 -8.44 -8.71 16.21
N LYS A 50 -8.09 -7.81 15.28
CA LYS A 50 -9.02 -7.19 14.33
C LYS A 50 -9.05 -7.92 13.00
N SER A 51 -10.08 -7.68 12.20
CA SER A 51 -10.22 -8.26 10.86
C SER A 51 -10.13 -7.18 9.79
N ILE A 52 -9.54 -7.51 8.64
CA ILE A 52 -9.52 -6.60 7.49
C ILE A 52 -10.91 -6.56 6.88
N LYS A 53 -11.48 -5.37 6.69
CA LYS A 53 -12.83 -5.16 6.17
C LYS A 53 -12.85 -4.96 4.67
N ASN A 54 -11.84 -4.29 4.13
CA ASN A 54 -11.70 -3.99 2.73
C ASN A 54 -10.24 -3.69 2.43
N VAL A 55 -9.83 -3.89 1.18
CA VAL A 55 -8.58 -3.36 0.65
C VAL A 55 -8.93 -2.36 -0.45
N ALA A 56 -8.45 -1.13 -0.34
CA ALA A 56 -8.60 -0.09 -1.34
C ALA A 56 -7.22 0.34 -1.87
N ARG A 57 -7.24 1.12 -2.96
CA ARG A 57 -6.05 1.75 -3.52
C ARG A 57 -6.34 3.22 -3.79
N ARG A 58 -5.38 4.07 -3.48
CA ARG A 58 -5.31 5.44 -3.99
C ARG A 58 -3.90 5.71 -4.47
N SER A 59 -3.74 6.12 -5.72
CA SER A 59 -2.46 6.26 -6.39
C SER A 59 -1.60 5.01 -6.16
N LYS A 60 -0.40 5.16 -5.59
CA LYS A 60 0.53 4.07 -5.26
C LYS A 60 0.42 3.56 -3.82
N LEU A 61 -0.66 3.91 -3.12
CA LEU A 61 -0.97 3.47 -1.76
C LEU A 61 -1.97 2.32 -1.79
N LEU A 62 -1.69 1.28 -1.01
CA LEU A 62 -2.67 0.27 -0.61
C LEU A 62 -3.24 0.67 0.75
N ILE A 63 -4.55 0.53 0.92
CA ILE A 63 -5.27 0.97 2.11
C ILE A 63 -6.05 -0.24 2.62
N PHE A 64 -5.70 -0.75 3.79
CA PHE A 64 -6.41 -1.84 4.45
C PHE A 64 -7.32 -1.24 5.51
N GLU A 65 -8.63 -1.33 5.29
CA GLU A 65 -9.62 -0.85 6.25
C GLU A 65 -9.74 -1.86 7.38
N ILE A 66 -9.53 -1.43 8.63
CA ILE A 66 -9.58 -2.30 9.81
C ILE A 66 -10.91 -2.13 10.52
N ASN A 67 -11.34 -0.89 10.71
CA ASN A 67 -12.66 -0.54 11.23
C ASN A 67 -13.05 0.87 10.78
N LYS A 68 -14.25 1.32 11.16
CA LYS A 68 -14.77 2.65 10.79
C LYS A 68 -13.87 3.82 11.22
N LYS A 69 -13.04 3.65 12.23
CA LYS A 69 -12.18 4.72 12.77
C LYS A 69 -10.75 4.67 12.26
N CYS A 70 -10.30 3.55 11.68
CA CYS A 70 -8.88 3.34 11.45
C CYS A 70 -8.57 2.46 10.23
N SER A 71 -7.54 2.88 9.48
CA SER A 71 -7.01 2.19 8.32
C SER A 71 -5.48 2.05 8.39
N LEU A 72 -4.95 1.03 7.74
CA LEU A 72 -3.53 0.84 7.51
C LEU A 72 -3.19 1.22 6.07
N ILE A 73 -2.35 2.23 5.90
CA ILE A 73 -1.75 2.58 4.62
C ILE A 73 -0.44 1.81 4.45
N VAL A 74 -0.24 1.20 3.29
CA VAL A 74 1.01 0.55 2.89
C VAL A 74 1.48 1.15 1.57
N HIS A 75 2.73 1.61 1.52
CA HIS A 75 3.35 2.09 0.29
C HIS A 75 4.58 1.25 -0.05
N LEU A 76 4.56 0.60 -1.22
CA LEU A 76 5.64 -0.30 -1.66
C LEU A 76 6.92 0.41 -2.10
N LYS A 77 6.85 1.69 -2.47
CA LYS A 77 7.96 2.47 -3.05
C LYS A 77 8.67 1.71 -4.18
N MET A 78 9.99 1.55 -4.12
CA MET A 78 10.79 1.04 -5.23
C MET A 78 10.82 -0.50 -5.28
N THR A 79 11.10 -1.11 -4.13
CA THR A 79 11.43 -2.53 -3.97
C THR A 79 10.49 -3.26 -3.01
N GLY A 80 9.41 -2.63 -2.59
CA GLY A 80 8.39 -3.26 -1.76
C GLY A 80 7.64 -4.34 -2.54
N GLN A 81 7.37 -5.43 -1.85
CA GLN A 81 6.64 -6.58 -2.35
C GLN A 81 5.71 -7.08 -1.24
N LEU A 82 4.46 -7.36 -1.60
CA LEU A 82 3.51 -8.07 -0.74
C LEU A 82 3.39 -9.50 -1.23
N VAL A 83 3.57 -10.45 -0.31
CA VAL A 83 3.42 -11.87 -0.61
C VAL A 83 2.44 -12.47 0.37
N TYR A 84 1.33 -12.97 -0.15
CA TYR A 84 0.34 -13.68 0.63
C TYR A 84 0.45 -15.18 0.38
N ARG A 85 0.63 -15.95 1.47
CA ARG A 85 0.78 -17.40 1.44
C ARG A 85 -0.50 -18.08 1.93
N PRO A 86 -1.37 -18.58 1.04
CA PRO A 86 -2.54 -19.36 1.42
C PRO A 86 -2.18 -20.79 1.81
N LYS A 87 -3.16 -21.49 2.40
CA LYS A 87 -3.07 -22.93 2.73
C LYS A 87 -2.96 -23.85 1.49
N ASN A 88 -3.47 -23.43 0.34
CA ASN A 88 -3.56 -24.25 -0.89
C ASN A 88 -2.40 -24.01 -1.88
N ASN A 89 -1.24 -23.52 -1.42
CA ASN A 89 -0.01 -23.27 -2.18
C ASN A 89 -0.07 -22.30 -3.38
N ARG A 90 -1.23 -21.70 -3.71
CA ARG A 90 -1.32 -20.64 -4.74
C ARG A 90 -0.94 -19.28 -4.18
N ILE A 91 0.37 -19.03 -4.07
CA ILE A 91 0.93 -17.78 -3.55
C ILE A 91 0.45 -16.60 -4.39
N VAL A 92 -0.07 -15.56 -3.75
CA VAL A 92 -0.35 -14.27 -4.38
C VAL A 92 0.83 -13.35 -4.12
N VAL A 93 1.53 -12.95 -5.18
CA VAL A 93 2.69 -12.07 -5.13
C VAL A 93 2.36 -10.76 -5.83
N GLY A 94 2.75 -9.66 -5.22
CA GLY A 94 2.52 -8.33 -5.74
C GLY A 94 3.69 -7.39 -5.50
N GLY A 95 4.03 -6.57 -6.49
CA GLY A 95 5.06 -5.55 -6.40
C GLY A 95 6.38 -5.99 -7.03
N HIS A 96 7.51 -5.54 -6.49
CA HIS A 96 8.80 -5.86 -7.06
C HIS A 96 9.11 -7.36 -6.98
N THR A 97 9.63 -7.94 -8.06
CA THR A 97 10.01 -9.36 -8.09
C THR A 97 11.27 -9.56 -7.24
N ILE A 98 11.09 -10.16 -6.07
CA ILE A 98 12.19 -10.57 -5.18
C ILE A 98 12.32 -12.09 -5.24
N ALA A 99 13.53 -12.58 -5.53
CA ALA A 99 13.82 -14.01 -5.56
C ALA A 99 13.57 -14.66 -4.18
N GLY A 100 13.21 -15.95 -4.19
CA GLY A 100 12.99 -16.70 -2.94
C GLY A 100 11.62 -16.48 -2.28
N PHE A 101 10.66 -15.82 -2.95
CA PHE A 101 9.29 -15.62 -2.44
C PHE A 101 8.52 -16.92 -2.13
N ARG A 102 9.02 -18.08 -2.59
CA ARG A 102 8.47 -19.40 -2.24
C ARG A 102 8.90 -19.87 -0.84
N ASN A 103 10.08 -19.44 -0.38
CA ASN A 103 10.66 -19.80 0.92
C ASN A 103 10.58 -18.60 1.88
N LEU A 104 9.38 -18.32 2.39
CA LEU A 104 9.12 -17.23 3.33
C LEU A 104 9.18 -17.72 4.80
N PRO A 105 9.70 -16.90 5.74
CA PRO A 105 10.21 -15.53 5.54
C PRO A 105 11.59 -15.48 4.88
N THR A 106 11.91 -14.35 4.25
CA THR A 106 13.24 -14.09 3.65
C THR A 106 14.02 -13.06 4.46
N LYS A 107 15.32 -12.88 4.19
CA LYS A 107 16.14 -11.77 4.75
C LYS A 107 15.62 -10.35 4.41
N HIS A 108 14.71 -10.25 3.44
CA HIS A 108 14.08 -9.00 3.04
C HIS A 108 12.69 -8.80 3.64
N THR A 109 12.17 -9.76 4.40
CA THR A 109 10.90 -9.66 5.10
C THR A 109 11.01 -8.66 6.24
N ARG A 110 10.20 -7.60 6.20
CA ARG A 110 10.21 -6.51 7.17
C ARG A 110 9.00 -6.55 8.09
N VAL A 111 7.84 -6.92 7.56
CA VAL A 111 6.61 -7.09 8.34
C VAL A 111 5.96 -8.42 7.99
N THR A 112 5.52 -9.15 9.01
CA THR A 112 4.77 -10.39 8.89
C THR A 112 3.45 -10.26 9.62
N VAL A 113 2.34 -10.47 8.92
CA VAL A 113 0.98 -10.46 9.46
C VAL A 113 0.43 -11.88 9.38
N ARG A 114 0.20 -12.51 10.53
CA ARG A 114 -0.40 -13.85 10.63
C ARG A 114 -1.91 -13.71 10.84
N PHE A 115 -2.68 -14.57 10.17
CA PHE A 115 -4.13 -14.64 10.29
C PHE A 115 -4.58 -15.86 11.10
N ALA A 116 -5.81 -15.81 11.61
CA ALA A 116 -6.40 -16.87 12.42
C ALA A 116 -6.55 -18.20 11.66
N ASP A 117 -6.68 -18.16 10.34
CA ASP A 117 -6.75 -19.33 9.47
C ASP A 117 -5.36 -19.93 9.15
N LYS A 118 -4.30 -19.54 9.87
CA LYS A 118 -2.90 -19.95 9.68
C LYS A 118 -2.26 -19.48 8.36
N THR A 119 -2.92 -18.61 7.59
CA THR A 119 -2.30 -17.94 6.44
C THR A 119 -1.49 -16.73 6.88
N THR A 120 -0.59 -16.26 6.00
CA THR A 120 0.34 -15.17 6.35
C THR A 120 0.51 -14.21 5.18
N LEU A 121 0.50 -12.92 5.48
CA LEU A 121 0.90 -11.84 4.58
C LEU A 121 2.28 -11.32 4.98
N PHE A 122 3.19 -11.25 4.02
CA PHE A 122 4.55 -10.76 4.20
C PHE A 122 4.73 -9.47 3.41
N PHE A 123 5.34 -8.47 4.04
CA PHE A 123 5.86 -7.29 3.37
C PHE A 123 7.39 -7.40 3.31
N ASN A 124 7.90 -7.54 2.09
CA ASN A 124 9.32 -7.60 1.81
C ASN A 124 9.78 -6.26 1.23
N ASP A 125 10.94 -5.77 1.63
CA ASP A 125 11.55 -4.59 1.03
C ASP A 125 13.07 -4.65 1.14
N VAL A 126 13.75 -4.71 -0.01
CA VAL A 126 15.21 -4.76 -0.08
C VAL A 126 15.82 -3.44 0.41
N ARG A 127 15.29 -2.29 -0.03
CA ARG A 127 15.85 -0.95 0.25
C ARG A 127 15.27 -0.28 1.50
N LYS A 128 14.25 -0.88 2.14
CA LYS A 128 13.56 -0.33 3.32
C LYS A 128 13.02 1.09 3.09
N PHE A 129 12.52 1.36 1.89
CA PHE A 129 11.92 2.65 1.53
C PHE A 129 10.41 2.66 1.68
N GLY A 130 9.76 1.51 1.54
CA GLY A 130 8.35 1.37 1.82
C GLY A 130 8.04 1.67 3.29
N PHE A 131 6.76 1.90 3.56
CA PHE A 131 6.30 2.25 4.90
C PHE A 131 4.90 1.72 5.17
N LEU A 132 4.59 1.57 6.46
CA LEU A 132 3.27 1.24 6.97
C LEU A 132 2.82 2.36 7.91
N LYS A 133 1.63 2.89 7.69
CA LYS A 133 1.08 4.00 8.49
C LYS A 133 -0.33 3.68 8.95
N ILE A 134 -0.55 3.69 10.25
CA ILE A 134 -1.88 3.69 10.84
C ILE A 134 -2.43 5.12 10.79
N VAL A 135 -3.65 5.26 10.28
CA VAL A 135 -4.34 6.54 10.17
C VAL A 135 -5.78 6.43 10.66
N ASP A 136 -6.28 7.50 11.25
CA ASP A 136 -7.72 7.71 11.43
C ASP A 136 -8.39 8.22 10.13
N GLN A 137 -9.71 8.45 10.17
CA GLN A 137 -10.46 8.93 9.01
C GLN A 137 -10.05 10.34 8.54
N LYS A 138 -9.70 11.24 9.47
CA LYS A 138 -9.26 12.60 9.13
C LYS A 138 -7.87 12.53 8.48
N GLN A 139 -6.93 11.85 9.11
CA GLN A 139 -5.58 11.61 8.61
C GLN A 139 -5.60 10.89 7.27
N LEU A 140 -6.50 9.92 7.07
CA LEU A 140 -6.68 9.27 5.78
C LEU A 140 -7.07 10.30 4.72
N ARG A 141 -8.11 11.11 4.95
CA ARG A 141 -8.51 12.17 4.01
C ARG A 141 -7.37 13.14 3.72
N ASP A 142 -6.61 13.55 4.73
CA ASP A 142 -5.48 14.47 4.58
C ASP A 142 -4.35 13.82 3.75
N GLU A 143 -4.05 12.54 3.95
CA GLU A 143 -3.08 11.79 3.15
C GLU A 143 -3.54 11.62 1.70
N LEU A 144 -4.80 11.25 1.48
CA LEU A 144 -5.34 11.06 0.13
C LEU A 144 -5.47 12.39 -0.62
N GLY A 145 -5.75 13.49 0.10
CA GLY A 145 -5.84 14.84 -0.45
C GLY A 145 -4.53 15.39 -1.00
N LYS A 146 -3.38 14.75 -0.74
CA LYS A 146 -2.08 15.09 -1.35
C LYS A 146 -1.98 14.63 -2.79
N TYR A 147 -2.78 13.66 -3.21
CA TYR A 147 -2.73 13.08 -4.55
C TYR A 147 -3.73 13.78 -5.49
N GLY A 148 -3.35 13.91 -6.76
CA GLY A 148 -4.24 14.39 -7.83
C GLY A 148 -5.40 13.44 -8.11
N ARG A 149 -6.26 13.78 -9.09
CA ARG A 149 -7.33 12.89 -9.58
C ARG A 149 -6.73 11.59 -10.14
N GLU A 150 -7.47 10.47 -10.07
CA GLU A 150 -6.95 9.23 -10.67
C GLU A 150 -7.04 9.33 -12.20
N PRO A 151 -6.01 8.90 -12.93
CA PRO A 151 -6.03 8.92 -14.40
C PRO A 151 -7.10 8.03 -15.03
N VAL A 152 -7.67 7.11 -14.24
CA VAL A 152 -8.69 6.15 -14.67
C VAL A 152 -10.12 6.57 -14.27
N ASP A 153 -10.27 7.67 -13.53
CA ASP A 153 -11.58 8.20 -13.18
C ASP A 153 -12.20 8.89 -14.40
N LYS A 154 -13.53 8.79 -14.56
CA LYS A 154 -14.27 9.49 -15.61
C LYS A 154 -14.11 11.01 -15.56
N ASP A 155 -13.78 11.52 -14.38
CA ASP A 155 -13.58 12.95 -14.11
C ASP A 155 -12.17 13.44 -14.49
N PHE A 156 -11.32 12.57 -15.04
CA PHE A 156 -10.06 12.95 -15.67
C PHE A 156 -10.32 13.28 -17.16
N ASP A 157 -10.81 14.48 -17.41
CA ASP A 157 -11.15 14.96 -18.74
C ASP A 157 -10.05 15.85 -19.36
N LEU A 158 -10.12 16.03 -20.68
CA LEU A 158 -9.18 16.86 -21.43
C LEU A 158 -9.16 18.32 -20.95
N PRO A 159 -10.31 19.00 -20.69
CA PRO A 159 -10.31 20.37 -20.18
C PRO A 159 -9.57 20.52 -18.84
N HIS A 160 -9.76 19.59 -17.92
CA HIS A 160 -9.04 19.58 -16.66
C HIS A 160 -7.55 19.36 -16.88
N PHE A 161 -7.17 18.40 -17.73
CA PHE A 161 -5.77 18.14 -18.05
C PHE A 161 -5.06 19.36 -18.65
N GLU A 162 -5.70 20.05 -19.60
CA GLU A 162 -5.17 21.28 -20.19
C GLU A 162 -4.99 22.39 -19.16
N SER A 163 -5.96 22.55 -18.23
CA SER A 163 -5.87 23.55 -17.16
C SER A 163 -4.65 23.32 -16.26
N LEU A 164 -4.28 22.06 -16.03
CA LEU A 164 -3.11 21.69 -15.23
C LEU A 164 -1.80 21.97 -15.98
N LEU A 165 -1.76 21.75 -17.30
CA LEU A 165 -0.59 22.08 -18.12
C LEU A 165 -0.37 23.59 -18.20
N LYS A 166 -1.44 24.38 -18.35
CA LYS A 166 -1.39 25.85 -18.37
C LYS A 166 -0.85 26.44 -17.05
N LYS A 167 -1.08 25.79 -15.91
CA LYS A 167 -0.51 26.18 -14.61
C LYS A 167 1.00 25.92 -14.47
N SER A 168 1.61 25.18 -15.39
CA SER A 168 3.06 24.87 -15.33
C SER A 168 3.71 24.89 -16.72
N PRO A 169 3.62 26.00 -17.45
CA PRO A 169 3.94 26.06 -18.89
C PRO A 169 5.43 25.86 -19.19
N ARG A 170 6.30 26.08 -18.19
CA ARG A 170 7.77 25.94 -18.33
C ARG A 170 8.30 24.58 -17.89
N LYS A 171 7.45 23.67 -17.39
CA LYS A 171 7.91 22.34 -16.94
C LYS A 171 8.03 21.39 -18.11
N LYS A 172 9.15 20.66 -18.18
CA LYS A 172 9.31 19.52 -19.09
C LYS A 172 8.14 18.55 -18.90
N VAL A 173 7.52 18.14 -20.01
CA VAL A 173 6.30 17.30 -20.02
C VAL A 173 6.45 16.06 -19.14
N LYS A 174 7.58 15.36 -19.23
CA LYS A 174 7.88 14.19 -18.39
C LYS A 174 7.79 14.49 -16.89
N SER A 175 8.37 15.60 -16.44
CA SER A 175 8.32 16.02 -15.04
C SER A 175 6.92 16.51 -14.63
N GLY A 176 6.20 17.13 -15.57
CA GLY A 176 4.81 17.56 -15.40
C GLY A 176 3.84 16.39 -15.19
N MET A 177 3.93 15.35 -16.02
CA MET A 177 3.08 14.15 -15.93
C MET A 177 3.31 13.37 -14.64
N ILE A 178 4.59 13.20 -14.23
CA ILE A 178 4.92 12.57 -12.94
C ILE A 178 4.28 13.35 -11.79
N LYS A 179 4.32 14.69 -11.83
CA LYS A 179 3.71 15.53 -10.78
C LYS A 179 2.18 15.48 -10.81
N LEU A 180 1.55 15.52 -11.99
CA LEU A 180 0.09 15.48 -12.16
C LEU A 180 -0.54 14.19 -11.60
N ILE A 181 0.12 13.05 -11.84
CA ILE A 181 -0.37 11.72 -11.45
C ILE A 181 -0.09 11.43 -9.96
N LEU A 182 0.95 12.04 -9.39
CA LEU A 182 1.41 11.73 -8.03
C LEU A 182 1.03 12.77 -6.97
N LEU A 183 0.77 14.03 -7.35
CA LEU A 183 0.57 15.13 -6.40
C LEU A 183 -0.50 16.09 -6.89
N LYS A 184 -1.31 16.60 -5.96
CA LYS A 184 -2.23 17.70 -6.22
C LYS A 184 -1.39 18.89 -6.67
N VAL A 185 -1.64 19.37 -7.89
CA VAL A 185 -1.03 20.62 -8.38
C VAL A 185 -1.66 21.75 -7.58
N ILE A 186 -1.00 22.12 -6.48
CA ILE A 186 -1.15 23.41 -5.82
C ILE A 186 -0.37 24.42 -6.66
#